data_AF-A0A3L7N664-F1
#
_entry.id   AF-A0A3L7N664-F1
#
_cell.length_a   1.000
_cell.length_b   1.000
_cell.length_c   1.000
_cell.angle_alpha   90.00
_cell.angle_beta   90.00
_cell.angle_gamma   90.00
#
_symmetry.space_group_name_H-M   'P 1'
#
loop_
_entity.id
_entity.type
_entity.pdbx_description
1 polymer ?
#
loop_
_entity_poly.entity_id
_entity_poly.type
_entity_poly.pdbx_seq_one_letter_code
_entity_poly.pdbx_strand_id
1 'polypeptide(L)'
;MAHLERMTACSYQAVSGAGLAGMHELESQTRAWAAGEKVAGQLFPRPILFNVFPHNSPRQPDGSNEEEHKLVRESRRILGHDHLRVSATCVRVPTLRAHAVALHLEFANAISPAQALNILAHAPGVRVVDESNGDQPADPQMVSGLDEVLVSRIRVDHGGASGKSLALWVVGDQLLKGAALNAVQIVEFLIVA
;
A
#
# COMPACT_ATOMS: atom_id res chain seq x y z
N MET A 1 1.03 25.03 2.58
CA MET A 1 1.00 23.59 2.23
C MET A 1 1.58 22.79 3.37
N ALA A 2 1.06 21.58 3.63
CA ALA A 2 1.64 20.69 4.63
C ALA A 2 2.87 19.99 4.03
N HIS A 3 4.04 20.23 4.61
CA HIS A 3 5.30 19.63 4.18
C HIS A 3 5.54 18.33 4.97
N LEU A 4 5.67 17.20 4.29
CA LEU A 4 5.88 15.89 4.92
C LEU A 4 7.33 15.74 5.37
N GLU A 5 7.57 15.42 6.65
CA GLU A 5 8.90 15.30 7.26
C GLU A 5 9.30 13.86 7.59
N ARG A 6 8.30 13.02 7.90
CA ARG A 6 8.51 11.62 8.23
C ARG A 6 7.31 10.77 7.83
N MET A 7 7.61 9.57 7.34
CA MET A 7 6.64 8.55 6.98
C MET A 7 7.04 7.22 7.62
N THR A 8 6.13 6.60 8.35
CA THR A 8 6.20 5.16 8.67
C THR A 8 5.15 4.43 7.86
N ALA A 9 5.56 3.40 7.12
CA ALA A 9 4.70 2.64 6.24
C ALA A 9 4.76 1.15 6.58
N CYS A 10 3.60 0.56 6.88
CA CYS A 10 3.45 -0.89 6.99
C CYS A 10 2.58 -1.35 5.83
N SER A 11 3.18 -2.04 4.85
CA SER A 11 2.46 -2.50 3.66
C SER A 11 2.01 -3.94 3.79
N TYR A 12 0.78 -4.20 3.38
CA TYR A 12 0.10 -5.49 3.29
C TYR A 12 -0.05 -5.80 1.80
N GLN A 13 0.98 -6.43 1.26
CA GLN A 13 1.14 -6.64 -0.17
C GLN A 13 0.51 -7.98 -0.59
N ALA A 14 -0.33 -7.91 -1.60
CA ALA A 14 -0.98 -9.04 -2.26
C ALA A 14 0.01 -9.99 -2.95
N VAL A 15 -0.47 -11.20 -3.26
CA VAL A 15 0.30 -12.24 -3.95
C VAL A 15 0.54 -11.96 -5.43
N SER A 16 -0.29 -11.11 -6.06
CA SER A 16 -0.06 -10.55 -7.41
C SER A 16 1.30 -9.87 -7.60
N GLY A 17 1.92 -9.37 -6.53
CA GLY A 17 3.29 -8.85 -6.59
C GLY A 17 4.33 -9.91 -6.97
N ALA A 18 4.01 -11.20 -6.81
CA ALA A 18 4.79 -12.33 -7.32
C ALA A 18 4.31 -12.83 -8.69
N GLY A 19 3.50 -12.03 -9.39
CA GLY A 19 2.91 -12.34 -10.68
C GLY A 19 1.74 -13.31 -10.62
N LEU A 20 1.32 -13.79 -11.80
CA LEU A 20 0.22 -14.73 -11.97
C LEU A 20 0.41 -16.02 -11.17
N ALA A 21 1.65 -16.50 -11.07
CA ALA A 21 2.00 -17.70 -10.30
C ALA A 21 1.66 -17.55 -8.81
N GLY A 22 1.86 -16.35 -8.22
CA GLY A 22 1.52 -16.09 -6.83
C GLY A 22 0.01 -16.13 -6.57
N MET A 23 -0.79 -15.59 -7.50
CA MET A 23 -2.25 -15.68 -7.43
C MET A 23 -2.74 -17.12 -7.57
N HIS A 24 -2.22 -17.86 -8.56
CA HIS A 24 -2.56 -19.28 -8.76
C HIS A 24 -2.21 -20.14 -7.54
N GLU A 25 -1.08 -19.88 -6.88
CA GLU A 25 -0.71 -20.61 -5.67
C GLU A 25 -1.72 -20.39 -4.54
N LEU A 26 -2.11 -19.13 -4.27
CA LEU A 26 -3.10 -18.86 -3.23
C LEU A 26 -4.43 -19.57 -3.54
N GLU A 27 -4.93 -19.48 -4.78
CA GLU A 27 -6.16 -20.17 -5.19
C GLU A 27 -6.05 -21.69 -5.07
N SER A 28 -4.91 -22.27 -5.47
CA SER A 28 -4.67 -23.70 -5.37
C SER A 28 -4.63 -24.15 -3.90
N GLN A 29 -3.98 -23.37 -3.03
CA GLN A 29 -3.95 -23.63 -1.60
C GLN A 29 -5.36 -23.55 -0.99
N THR A 30 -6.18 -22.57 -1.40
CA THR A 30 -7.57 -22.46 -0.95
C THR A 30 -8.40 -23.68 -1.36
N ARG A 31 -8.28 -24.14 -2.61
CA ARG A 31 -8.99 -25.34 -3.09
C ARG A 31 -8.56 -26.61 -2.34
N ALA A 32 -7.26 -26.82 -2.18
CA ALA A 32 -6.72 -27.95 -1.42
C ALA A 32 -7.24 -27.95 0.04
N TRP A 33 -7.18 -26.80 0.71
CA TRP A 33 -7.69 -26.66 2.08
C TRP A 33 -9.19 -26.99 2.17
N ALA A 34 -10.00 -26.47 1.25
CA ALA A 34 -11.44 -26.72 1.22
C ALA A 34 -11.77 -28.21 0.97
N ALA A 35 -10.89 -28.94 0.28
CA ALA A 35 -11.01 -30.39 0.05
C ALA A 35 -10.44 -31.25 1.20
N GLY A 36 -9.88 -30.64 2.25
CA GLY A 36 -9.21 -31.36 3.34
C GLY A 36 -7.83 -31.92 2.96
N GLU A 37 -7.25 -31.43 1.87
CA GLU A 37 -5.94 -31.83 1.38
C GLU A 37 -4.80 -31.05 2.05
N LYS A 38 -3.57 -31.55 1.90
CA LYS A 38 -2.38 -30.90 2.44
C LYS A 38 -2.08 -29.62 1.67
N VAL A 39 -2.03 -28.50 2.38
CA VAL A 39 -1.57 -27.20 1.85
C VAL A 39 -0.04 -27.13 1.91
N ALA A 40 0.60 -26.83 0.79
CA ALA A 40 2.05 -26.64 0.70
C ALA A 40 2.41 -25.38 -0.10
N GLY A 41 3.50 -24.73 0.29
CA GLY A 41 4.10 -23.65 -0.49
C GLY A 41 4.85 -24.21 -1.70
N GLN A 42 4.74 -23.56 -2.86
CA GLN A 42 5.46 -23.95 -4.09
C GLN A 42 6.38 -22.83 -4.58
N LEU A 43 5.80 -21.68 -4.95
CA LEU A 43 6.48 -20.43 -5.26
C LEU A 43 6.93 -19.73 -3.98
N PHE A 44 6.03 -19.64 -3.00
CA PHE A 44 6.38 -19.07 -1.70
C PHE A 44 7.08 -20.12 -0.83
N PRO A 45 8.06 -19.73 0.01
CA PRO A 45 8.84 -20.67 0.84
C PRO A 45 8.00 -21.35 1.93
N ARG A 46 6.74 -20.92 2.10
CA ARG A 46 5.76 -21.40 3.07
C ARG A 46 4.36 -21.14 2.49
N PRO A 47 3.33 -21.90 2.91
CA PRO A 47 1.95 -21.59 2.54
C PRO A 47 1.61 -20.13 2.81
N ILE A 48 0.96 -19.49 1.84
CA ILE A 48 0.46 -18.13 1.98
C ILE A 48 -0.98 -18.12 2.52
N LEU A 49 -1.77 -19.16 2.22
CA LEU A 49 -3.12 -19.30 2.78
C LEU A 49 -3.08 -19.28 4.32
N PHE A 50 -3.93 -18.42 4.91
CA PHE A 50 -4.01 -18.17 6.36
C PHE A 50 -2.70 -17.74 7.01
N ASN A 51 -1.79 -17.13 6.24
CA ASN A 51 -0.48 -16.75 6.73
C ASN A 51 -0.08 -15.35 6.25
N VAL A 52 0.82 -14.72 6.99
CA VAL A 52 1.48 -13.46 6.61
C VAL A 52 2.98 -13.57 6.90
N PHE A 53 3.82 -12.91 6.12
CA PHE A 53 5.26 -12.92 6.36
C PHE A 53 5.96 -11.66 5.84
N PRO A 54 7.09 -11.23 6.46
CA PRO A 54 7.93 -10.18 5.91
C PRO A 54 8.32 -10.50 4.47
N HIS A 55 8.26 -9.50 3.59
CA HIS A 55 8.40 -9.65 2.15
C HIS A 55 9.63 -10.50 1.79
N ASN A 56 9.45 -11.41 0.83
CA ASN A 56 10.43 -12.44 0.49
C ASN A 56 11.49 -11.99 -0.53
N SER A 57 11.63 -10.67 -0.74
CA SER A 57 12.73 -10.11 -1.53
C SER A 57 14.07 -10.29 -0.82
N PRO A 58 15.20 -10.19 -1.53
CA PRO A 58 16.53 -10.34 -0.93
C PRO A 58 16.74 -9.48 0.31
N ARG A 59 17.32 -10.07 1.36
CA ARG A 59 17.72 -9.36 2.58
C ARG A 59 18.95 -8.49 2.32
N GLN A 60 18.98 -7.36 3.00
CA GLN A 60 20.06 -6.39 2.97
C GLN A 60 20.95 -6.52 4.24
N PRO A 61 22.19 -6.00 4.22
CA PRO A 61 23.10 -6.09 5.36
C PRO A 61 22.60 -5.40 6.65
N ASP A 62 21.70 -4.44 6.53
CA ASP A 62 21.09 -3.70 7.64
C ASP A 62 19.88 -4.42 8.28
N GLY A 63 19.55 -5.62 7.79
CA GLY A 63 18.44 -6.44 8.29
C GLY A 63 17.09 -6.19 7.60
N SER A 64 16.99 -5.17 6.75
CA SER A 64 15.81 -4.94 5.91
C SER A 64 15.77 -5.87 4.69
N ASN A 65 14.71 -5.78 3.90
CA ASN A 65 14.63 -6.42 2.58
C ASN A 65 14.60 -5.39 1.44
N GLU A 66 14.87 -5.84 0.21
CA GLU A 66 14.93 -4.96 -0.97
C GLU A 66 13.64 -4.16 -1.22
N GLU A 67 12.46 -4.72 -0.92
CA GLU A 67 11.18 -4.03 -1.09
C GLU A 67 11.02 -2.86 -0.11
N GLU A 68 11.50 -3.01 1.13
CA GLU A 68 11.54 -1.93 2.12
C GLU A 68 12.50 -0.81 1.67
N HIS A 69 13.68 -1.17 1.18
CA HIS A 69 14.64 -0.22 0.59
C HIS A 69 14.05 0.51 -0.62
N LYS A 70 13.34 -0.22 -1.48
CA LYS A 70 12.67 0.34 -2.66
C LYS A 70 11.64 1.38 -2.25
N LEU A 71 10.76 1.07 -1.30
CA LEU A 71 9.76 2.01 -0.79
C LEU A 71 10.42 3.30 -0.26
N VAL A 72 11.50 3.20 0.51
CA VAL A 72 12.25 4.36 1.01
C VAL A 72 12.82 5.21 -0.13
N ARG A 73 13.54 4.58 -1.09
CA ARG A 73 14.18 5.31 -2.19
C ARG A 73 13.17 5.96 -3.14
N GLU A 74 12.15 5.20 -3.55
CA GLU A 74 11.14 5.67 -4.50
C GLU A 74 10.30 6.78 -3.90
N SER A 75 9.95 6.71 -2.61
CA SER A 75 9.22 7.79 -1.93
C SER A 75 10.00 9.11 -1.97
N ARG A 76 11.30 9.08 -1.66
CA ARG A 76 12.16 10.28 -1.74
C ARG A 76 12.22 10.85 -3.15
N ARG A 77 12.43 9.97 -4.13
CA ARG A 77 12.56 10.35 -5.54
C ARG A 77 11.27 10.93 -6.11
N ILE A 78 10.13 10.26 -5.89
CA ILE A 78 8.82 10.67 -6.43
C ILE A 78 8.34 11.97 -5.77
N LEU A 79 8.58 12.14 -4.48
CA LEU A 79 8.19 13.35 -3.75
C LEU A 79 9.20 14.51 -3.91
N GLY A 80 10.34 14.29 -4.57
CA GLY A 80 11.41 15.27 -4.66
C GLY A 80 11.97 15.70 -3.30
N HIS A 81 11.94 14.80 -2.31
CA HIS A 81 12.32 15.08 -0.93
C HIS A 81 13.40 14.10 -0.46
N ASP A 82 14.66 14.39 -0.79
CA ASP A 82 15.82 13.51 -0.51
C ASP A 82 16.04 13.23 0.97
N HIS A 83 15.66 14.17 1.83
CA HIS A 83 15.80 14.06 3.29
C HIS A 83 14.58 13.49 4.00
N LEU A 84 13.55 13.02 3.26
CA LEU A 84 12.38 12.41 3.87
C LEU A 84 12.79 11.22 4.75
N ARG A 85 12.39 11.27 6.02
CA ARG A 85 12.63 10.19 6.98
C ARG A 85 11.58 9.11 6.77
N VAL A 86 11.95 8.00 6.14
CA VAL A 86 11.04 6.89 5.86
C VAL A 86 11.45 5.66 6.66
N SER A 87 10.50 5.05 7.35
CA SER A 87 10.60 3.72 7.93
C SER A 87 9.56 2.82 7.25
N ALA A 88 9.95 1.65 6.78
CA ALA A 88 9.07 0.76 6.03
C ALA A 88 9.17 -0.68 6.54
N THR A 89 8.00 -1.34 6.66
CA THR A 89 7.89 -2.77 6.86
C THR A 89 6.99 -3.34 5.78
N CYS A 90 7.52 -4.24 4.96
CA CYS A 90 6.76 -4.84 3.87
C CYS A 90 6.36 -6.27 4.21
N VAL A 91 5.06 -6.58 4.18
CA VAL A 91 4.50 -7.88 4.55
C VAL A 91 3.68 -8.43 3.39
N ARG A 92 3.91 -9.68 3.01
CA ARG A 92 3.04 -10.42 2.10
C ARG A 92 1.83 -10.96 2.86
N VAL A 93 0.63 -10.79 2.29
CA VAL A 93 -0.65 -11.23 2.85
C VAL A 93 -1.47 -12.04 1.84
N PRO A 94 -2.45 -12.85 2.27
CA PRO A 94 -3.21 -13.72 1.38
C PRO A 94 -4.36 -12.97 0.70
N THR A 95 -4.04 -11.89 0.00
CA THR A 95 -4.96 -11.15 -0.87
C THR A 95 -4.48 -11.26 -2.32
N LEU A 96 -5.40 -11.30 -3.28
CA LEU A 96 -5.05 -11.61 -4.67
C LEU A 96 -4.32 -10.45 -5.36
N ARG A 97 -4.97 -9.29 -5.50
CA ARG A 97 -4.50 -8.24 -6.43
C ARG A 97 -4.28 -6.85 -5.84
N ALA A 98 -4.83 -6.53 -4.68
CA ALA A 98 -4.76 -5.20 -4.11
C ALA A 98 -3.82 -5.13 -2.91
N HIS A 99 -2.96 -4.11 -2.89
CA HIS A 99 -2.09 -3.80 -1.76
C HIS A 99 -2.80 -2.83 -0.84
N ALA A 100 -2.53 -2.96 0.47
CA ALA A 100 -2.89 -1.95 1.43
C ALA A 100 -1.66 -1.42 2.16
N VAL A 101 -1.70 -0.19 2.64
CA VAL A 101 -0.62 0.43 3.41
C VAL A 101 -1.21 1.21 4.57
N ALA A 102 -0.79 0.86 5.78
CA ALA A 102 -0.99 1.70 6.95
C ALA A 102 0.13 2.74 6.99
N LEU A 103 -0.24 4.02 6.93
CA LEU A 103 0.68 5.14 6.93
C LEU A 103 0.53 5.96 8.20
N HIS A 104 1.67 6.33 8.76
CA HIS A 104 1.81 7.31 9.82
C HIS A 104 2.72 8.43 9.32
N LEU A 105 2.17 9.63 9.21
CA LEU A 105 2.79 10.76 8.55
C LEU A 105 2.96 11.91 9.55
N GLU A 106 4.15 12.50 9.58
CA GLU A 106 4.48 13.68 10.39
C GLU A 106 4.85 14.83 9.46
N PHE A 107 4.30 16.01 9.72
CA PHE A 107 4.43 17.19 8.88
C PHE A 107 5.15 18.33 9.62
N ALA A 108 5.81 19.22 8.87
CA ALA A 108 6.49 20.39 9.44
C ALA A 108 5.50 21.37 10.10
N ASN A 109 4.33 21.50 9.48
CA ASN A 109 3.25 22.41 9.87
C ASN A 109 2.05 21.64 10.42
N ALA A 110 1.22 22.32 11.20
CA ALA A 110 -0.01 21.73 11.69
C ALA A 110 -0.92 21.31 10.53
N ILE A 111 -1.56 20.14 10.68
CA ILE A 111 -2.52 19.62 9.72
C ILE A 111 -3.62 18.86 10.46
N SER A 112 -4.88 19.16 10.13
CA SER A 112 -6.03 18.43 10.64
C SER A 112 -6.50 17.33 9.68
N PRO A 113 -7.21 16.29 10.16
CA PRO A 113 -7.84 15.31 9.30
C PRO A 113 -8.78 15.92 8.25
N ALA A 114 -9.53 16.97 8.61
CA ALA A 114 -10.42 17.68 7.68
C ALA A 114 -9.64 18.38 6.55
N GLN A 115 -8.49 19.00 6.87
CA GLN A 115 -7.62 19.59 5.86
C GLN A 115 -7.04 18.52 4.93
N ALA A 116 -6.59 17.39 5.48
CA ALA A 116 -6.07 16.27 4.69
C ALA A 116 -7.14 15.66 3.78
N LEU A 117 -8.36 15.47 4.28
CA LEU A 117 -9.49 15.01 3.49
C LEU A 117 -9.77 15.95 2.32
N ASN A 118 -9.83 17.27 2.58
CA ASN A 118 -10.04 18.25 1.52
C ASN A 118 -8.93 18.22 0.46
N ILE A 119 -7.66 18.07 0.86
CA ILE A 119 -6.55 17.93 -0.10
C ILE A 119 -6.70 16.66 -0.95
N LEU A 120 -6.97 15.52 -0.30
CA LEU A 120 -7.06 14.22 -0.97
C LEU A 120 -8.30 14.10 -1.87
N ALA A 121 -9.41 14.77 -1.53
CA ALA A 121 -10.62 14.79 -2.35
C ALA A 121 -10.41 15.46 -3.72
N HIS A 122 -9.36 16.27 -3.87
CA HIS A 122 -8.99 16.92 -5.12
C HIS A 122 -7.78 16.27 -5.79
N ALA A 123 -7.22 15.20 -5.21
CA ALA A 123 -6.06 14.51 -5.78
C ALA A 123 -6.50 13.56 -6.90
N PRO A 124 -5.97 13.68 -8.13
CA PRO A 124 -6.36 12.83 -9.25
C PRO A 124 -6.13 11.34 -8.98
N GLY A 125 -7.13 10.51 -9.28
CA GLY A 125 -7.07 9.06 -9.08
C GLY A 125 -7.10 8.60 -7.61
N VAL A 126 -7.40 9.51 -6.68
CA VAL A 126 -7.61 9.20 -5.27
C VAL A 126 -9.08 9.38 -4.92
N ARG A 127 -9.68 8.39 -4.25
CA ARG A 127 -11.02 8.49 -3.70
C ARG A 127 -10.98 8.31 -2.19
N VAL A 128 -11.43 9.33 -1.46
CA VAL A 128 -11.58 9.24 0.00
C VAL A 128 -12.87 8.49 0.31
N VAL A 129 -12.80 7.48 1.18
CA VAL A 129 -13.98 6.78 1.69
C VAL A 129 -14.60 7.61 2.81
N ASP A 130 -15.89 7.93 2.68
CA ASP A 130 -16.61 8.72 3.67
C ASP A 130 -17.21 7.83 4.77
N GLU A 131 -16.39 7.57 5.79
CA GLU A 131 -16.80 6.78 6.96
C GLU A 131 -17.90 7.46 7.80
N SER A 132 -18.19 8.75 7.59
CA SER A 132 -19.23 9.46 8.35
C SER A 132 -20.66 9.05 7.95
N ASN A 133 -20.83 8.53 6.74
CA ASN A 133 -22.10 8.01 6.24
C ASN A 133 -22.31 6.52 6.54
N GLY A 134 -21.40 5.90 7.32
CA GLY A 134 -21.46 4.48 7.65
C GLY A 134 -20.72 3.56 6.67
N ASP A 135 -20.03 4.11 5.66
CA ASP A 135 -19.18 3.33 4.77
C ASP A 135 -18.07 2.62 5.56
N GLN A 136 -17.77 1.38 5.16
CA GLN A 136 -16.67 0.63 5.75
C GLN A 136 -15.33 1.15 5.21
N PRO A 137 -14.27 1.16 6.03
CA PRO A 137 -12.92 1.49 5.56
C PRO A 137 -12.54 0.66 4.34
N ALA A 138 -11.84 1.30 3.39
CA ALA A 138 -11.34 0.63 2.20
C ALA A 138 -10.64 -0.71 2.52
N ASP A 139 -10.91 -1.74 1.73
CA ASP A 139 -10.24 -3.02 1.83
C ASP A 139 -9.78 -3.52 0.44
N PRO A 140 -8.90 -4.54 0.40
CA PRO A 140 -8.41 -5.07 -0.87
C PRO A 140 -9.49 -5.57 -1.84
N GLN A 141 -10.65 -6.05 -1.35
CA GLN A 141 -11.73 -6.51 -2.23
C GLN A 141 -12.43 -5.33 -2.91
N MET A 142 -12.66 -4.24 -2.19
CA MET A 142 -13.31 -3.03 -2.71
C MET A 142 -12.56 -2.38 -3.87
N VAL A 143 -11.22 -2.48 -3.89
CA VAL A 143 -10.39 -1.79 -4.90
C VAL A 143 -9.92 -2.69 -6.04
N SER A 144 -10.12 -4.00 -5.92
CA SER A 144 -9.66 -4.98 -6.88
C SER A 144 -10.30 -4.73 -8.26
N GLY A 145 -9.48 -4.38 -9.26
CA GLY A 145 -9.94 -4.04 -10.60
C GLY A 145 -10.32 -2.57 -10.82
N LEU A 146 -10.11 -1.71 -9.82
CA LEU A 146 -10.32 -0.26 -9.97
C LEU A 146 -9.01 0.46 -10.29
N ASP A 147 -9.13 1.55 -11.04
CA ASP A 147 -8.03 2.46 -11.36
C ASP A 147 -7.70 3.43 -10.20
N GLU A 148 -8.68 3.66 -9.33
CA GLU A 148 -8.58 4.56 -8.18
C GLU A 148 -7.83 3.93 -7.00
N VAL A 149 -7.09 4.76 -6.27
CA VAL A 149 -6.60 4.44 -4.93
C VAL A 149 -7.62 4.93 -3.92
N LEU A 150 -8.08 4.03 -3.05
CA LEU A 150 -8.96 4.41 -1.95
C LEU A 150 -8.14 4.79 -0.72
N VAL A 151 -8.53 5.88 -0.07
CA VAL A 151 -7.96 6.32 1.20
C VAL A 151 -9.06 6.37 2.26
N SER A 152 -8.81 5.77 3.42
CA SER A 152 -9.71 5.80 4.57
C SER A 152 -8.92 5.95 5.87
N ARG A 153 -9.62 5.95 7.00
CA ARG A 153 -9.05 5.99 8.36
C ARG A 153 -8.19 7.21 8.64
N ILE A 154 -8.45 8.32 7.94
CA ILE A 154 -7.73 9.59 8.09
C ILE A 154 -8.04 10.17 9.47
N ARG A 155 -7.02 10.24 10.33
CA ARG A 155 -7.17 10.70 11.71
C ARG A 155 -5.88 11.29 12.25
N VAL A 156 -5.95 11.94 13.40
CA VAL A 156 -4.76 12.35 14.16
C VAL A 156 -3.97 11.11 14.55
N ASP A 157 -2.65 11.14 14.34
CA ASP A 157 -1.75 10.12 14.87
C ASP A 157 -1.29 10.50 16.28
N HIS A 158 -1.80 9.77 17.28
CA HIS A 158 -1.46 9.97 18.69
C HIS A 158 -0.04 9.55 19.05
N GLY A 159 0.64 8.75 18.20
CA GLY A 159 2.04 8.38 18.40
C GLY A 159 3.04 9.41 17.85
N GLY A 160 2.56 10.42 17.12
CA GLY A 160 3.39 11.45 16.48
C GLY A 160 3.37 12.80 17.20
N ALA A 161 4.02 13.79 16.58
CA ALA A 161 3.99 15.16 17.04
C ALA A 161 2.56 15.74 17.03
N SER A 162 2.13 16.28 18.17
CA SER A 162 0.77 16.81 18.38
C SER A 162 0.40 17.89 17.36
N GLY A 163 -0.79 17.77 16.78
CA GLY A 163 -1.32 18.68 15.77
C GLY A 163 -0.62 18.62 14.40
N LYS A 164 0.42 17.78 14.24
CA LYS A 164 1.28 17.70 13.05
C LYS A 164 1.37 16.29 12.47
N SER A 165 0.65 15.33 13.03
CA SER A 165 0.76 13.93 12.62
C SER A 165 -0.59 13.32 12.31
N LEU A 166 -0.64 12.58 11.20
CA LEU A 166 -1.85 11.90 10.73
C LEU A 166 -1.56 10.42 10.48
N ALA A 167 -2.55 9.58 10.76
CA ALA A 167 -2.57 8.19 10.34
C ALA A 167 -3.65 8.00 9.28
N LEU A 168 -3.36 7.18 8.27
CA LEU A 168 -4.28 6.89 7.18
C LEU A 168 -4.05 5.47 6.62
N TRP A 169 -5.08 4.94 5.99
CA TRP A 169 -5.10 3.62 5.36
C TRP A 169 -5.33 3.80 3.87
N VAL A 170 -4.43 3.21 3.06
CA VAL A 170 -4.44 3.37 1.61
C VAL A 170 -4.55 2.00 0.97
N VAL A 171 -5.46 1.82 0.02
CA VAL A 171 -5.63 0.56 -0.70
C VAL A 171 -5.71 0.83 -2.19
N GLY A 172 -4.96 0.07 -2.99
CA GLY A 172 -4.97 0.21 -4.45
C GLY A 172 -4.71 -1.11 -5.15
N ASP A 173 -5.23 -1.22 -6.37
CA ASP A 173 -4.95 -2.35 -7.24
C ASP A 173 -3.50 -2.34 -7.72
N GLN A 174 -2.75 -3.39 -7.41
CA GLN A 174 -1.32 -3.44 -7.74
C GLN A 174 -1.08 -3.61 -9.24
N LEU A 175 -1.95 -4.34 -9.95
CA LEU A 175 -1.78 -4.63 -11.37
C LEU A 175 -2.15 -3.42 -12.24
N LEU A 176 -3.15 -2.63 -11.80
CA LEU A 176 -3.58 -1.41 -12.48
C LEU A 176 -2.78 -0.21 -12.00
N LYS A 177 -3.26 0.49 -10.96
CA LYS A 177 -2.61 1.73 -10.50
C LYS A 177 -1.19 1.51 -10.03
N GLY A 178 -0.88 0.36 -9.44
CA GLY A 178 0.48 0.00 -9.03
C GLY A 178 1.46 -0.30 -10.18
N ALA A 179 0.98 -0.50 -11.41
CA ALA A 179 1.81 -0.84 -12.56
C ALA A 179 1.28 -0.27 -13.89
N ALA A 180 0.27 -0.90 -14.49
CA ALA A 180 -0.14 -0.63 -15.86
C ALA A 180 -0.66 0.80 -16.08
N LEU A 181 -1.52 1.31 -15.19
CA LEU A 181 -2.15 2.62 -15.38
C LEU A 181 -1.14 3.76 -15.24
N ASN A 182 -0.19 3.67 -14.32
CA ASN A 182 0.88 4.68 -14.22
C ASN A 182 1.73 4.72 -15.50
N ALA A 183 2.00 3.58 -16.13
CA ALA A 183 2.74 3.54 -17.39
C ALA A 183 1.95 4.20 -18.54
N VAL A 184 0.64 3.91 -18.65
CA VAL A 184 -0.24 4.56 -19.63
C VAL A 184 -0.29 6.07 -19.40
N GLN A 185 -0.46 6.51 -18.16
CA GLN A 185 -0.54 7.94 -17.82
C GLN A 185 0.75 8.70 -18.12
N ILE A 186 1.92 8.07 -17.95
CA ILE A 186 3.20 8.65 -18.37
C ILE A 186 3.22 8.84 -19.89
N VAL A 187 2.76 7.86 -20.67
CA VAL A 187 2.69 7.95 -22.14
C VAL A 187 1.70 9.01 -22.58
N GLU A 188 0.51 9.07 -21.98
CA GLU A 188 -0.50 10.11 -22.26
C GLU A 188 0.06 11.52 -22.02
N PHE A 189 0.78 11.71 -20.91
CA PHE A 189 1.44 12.98 -20.63
C PHE A 189 2.48 13.35 -21.70
N LEU A 190 3.26 12.38 -22.18
CA LEU A 190 4.30 12.61 -23.19
C LEU A 190 3.73 12.87 -24.60
N ILE A 191 2.54 12.37 -24.93
CA ILE A 191 1.89 12.57 -26.24
C ILE A 191 1.18 13.94 -26.29
N VAL A 192 0.70 14.43 -25.15
CA VAL A 192 -0.04 15.69 -25.03
C VAL A 192 0.89 16.89 -24.73
N ALA A 193 2.13 16.64 -24.30
CA ALA A 193 3.18 17.64 -24.10
C ALA A 193 3.86 18.08 -25.41
#